data_AF-A0A354FBH1-F1
#
_entry.id   AF-A0A354FBH1-F1
#
_cell.length_a   1.000
_cell.length_b   1.000
_cell.length_c   1.000
_cell.angle_alpha   90.00
_cell.angle_beta   90.00
_cell.angle_gamma   90.00
#
_symmetry.space_group_name_H-M   'P 1'
#
loop_
_entity.id
_entity.type
_entity.pdbx_description
1 polymer ?
#
loop_
_entity_poly.entity_id
_entity_poly.type
_entity_poly.pdbx_seq_one_letter_code
_entity_poly.pdbx_strand_id
1 'polypeptide(L)' 'DSKGRLRAGAAIGVGEDYKERLSALVEAGVDVIVVDTAHGHSKGVLQAVETIKGLYPDLHLIAGNIATAEA' A
#
# COMPACT_ATOMS: atom_id res chain seq x y z
N ASP A 1 8.62 11.77 -11.72
CA ASP A 1 9.55 10.93 -10.94
C ASP A 1 10.99 11.27 -11.35
N SER A 2 12.00 10.53 -10.91
CA SER A 2 13.40 10.73 -11.36
C SER A 2 13.60 10.41 -12.86
N LYS A 3 12.59 9.87 -13.53
CA LYS A 3 12.58 9.48 -14.95
C LYS A 3 11.79 10.47 -15.84
N GLY A 4 11.32 11.59 -15.28
CA GLY A 4 10.54 12.60 -16.01
C GLY A 4 9.07 12.24 -16.28
N ARG A 5 8.55 11.15 -15.72
CA ARG A 5 7.13 10.77 -15.82
C ARG A 5 6.29 11.52 -14.79
N LEU A 6 4.98 11.68 -15.06
CA LEU A 6 4.02 12.08 -14.03
C LEU A 6 4.01 11.05 -12.90
N ARG A 7 3.77 11.52 -11.67
CA ARG A 7 3.62 10.60 -10.53
C ARG A 7 2.19 10.09 -10.45
N ALA A 8 2.03 8.81 -10.17
CA ALA A 8 0.75 8.15 -9.97
C ALA A 8 0.73 7.35 -8.66
N GLY A 9 -0.38 7.43 -7.93
CA GLY A 9 -0.65 6.62 -6.75
C GLY A 9 -1.91 5.78 -6.95
N ALA A 10 -1.99 4.66 -6.23
CA ALA A 10 -3.16 3.79 -6.26
C ALA A 10 -3.51 3.26 -4.86
N ALA A 11 -4.79 3.03 -4.62
CA ALA A 11 -5.29 2.44 -3.38
C ALA A 11 -5.58 0.95 -3.56
N ILE A 12 -5.31 0.18 -2.50
CA ILE A 12 -5.70 -1.22 -2.37
C ILE A 12 -6.34 -1.45 -1.00
N GLY A 13 -7.29 -2.37 -0.91
CA GLY A 13 -7.74 -2.93 0.36
C GLY A 13 -6.79 -4.04 0.86
N VAL A 14 -7.26 -4.82 1.83
CA VAL A 14 -6.52 -5.96 2.41
C VAL A 14 -7.27 -7.30 2.30
N GLY A 15 -8.25 -7.36 1.38
CA GLY A 15 -9.01 -8.58 1.06
C GLY A 15 -8.20 -9.58 0.23
N GLU A 16 -8.75 -10.77 -0.05
CA GLU A 16 -7.98 -11.90 -0.58
C GLU A 16 -7.21 -11.61 -1.89
N ASP A 17 -7.68 -10.67 -2.71
CA ASP A 17 -7.09 -10.32 -4.02
C ASP A 17 -6.05 -9.19 -3.97
N TYR A 18 -5.74 -8.62 -2.80
CA TYR A 18 -4.89 -7.42 -2.72
C TYR A 18 -3.47 -7.64 -3.26
N LYS A 19 -2.92 -8.85 -3.13
CA LYS A 19 -1.56 -9.18 -3.58
C LYS A 19 -1.43 -9.19 -5.10
N GLU A 20 -2.46 -9.70 -5.78
CA GLU A 20 -2.51 -9.70 -7.25
C GLU A 20 -2.61 -8.27 -7.77
N ARG A 21 -3.51 -7.46 -7.18
CA ARG A 21 -3.64 -6.03 -7.51
C ARG A 21 -2.35 -5.26 -7.26
N LEU A 22 -1.71 -5.49 -6.11
CA LEU A 22 -0.44 -4.88 -5.77
C LEU A 22 0.63 -5.17 -6.84
N SER A 23 0.79 -6.44 -7.21
CA SER A 23 1.78 -6.83 -8.23
C SER A 23 1.51 -6.14 -9.56
N ALA A 24 0.26 -6.11 -10.01
CA ALA A 24 -0.13 -5.45 -11.26
C ALA A 24 0.16 -3.93 -11.24
N LEU A 25 -0.10 -3.27 -10.11
CA LEU A 25 0.16 -1.82 -9.94
C LEU A 25 1.66 -1.51 -9.90
N VAL A 26 2.45 -2.36 -9.25
CA VAL A 26 3.92 -2.22 -9.23
C VAL A 26 4.51 -2.45 -10.61
N GLU A 27 4.04 -3.46 -11.35
CA GLU A 27 4.45 -3.72 -12.73
C GLU A 27 4.10 -2.55 -13.67
N ALA A 28 2.93 -1.92 -13.48
CA ALA A 28 2.54 -0.69 -14.17
C ALA A 28 3.39 0.54 -13.78
N GLY A 29 4.20 0.43 -12.72
CA GLY A 29 5.15 1.45 -12.30
C GLY A 29 4.54 2.57 -11.47
N VAL A 30 3.58 2.24 -10.60
CA VAL A 30 3.02 3.16 -9.59
C VAL A 30 4.13 3.68 -8.65
N ASP A 31 4.03 4.94 -8.24
CA ASP A 31 5.03 5.55 -7.35
C ASP A 31 4.72 5.31 -5.87
N VAL A 32 3.44 5.16 -5.52
CA VAL A 32 2.97 5.00 -4.13
C VAL A 32 1.71 4.13 -4.06
N ILE A 33 1.63 3.29 -3.05
CA ILE A 33 0.44 2.53 -2.68
C ILE A 33 -0.17 3.05 -1.39
N VAL A 34 -1.48 3.16 -1.37
CA VAL A 34 -2.28 3.47 -0.17
C VAL A 34 -3.02 2.21 0.25
N VAL A 35 -2.88 1.79 1.52
CA VAL A 35 -3.77 0.78 2.11
C VAL A 35 -5.02 1.51 2.59
N ASP A 36 -6.12 1.33 1.87
CA ASP A 36 -7.40 1.98 2.14
C ASP A 36 -8.29 1.07 2.99
N THR A 37 -8.58 1.52 4.20
CA THR A 37 -9.47 0.85 5.16
C THR A 37 -10.04 1.84 6.15
N ALA A 38 -11.23 1.55 6.65
CA ALA A 38 -11.85 2.33 7.73
C ALA A 38 -11.06 2.27 9.05
N HIS A 39 -10.37 1.15 9.32
CA HIS A 39 -9.61 0.94 10.56
C HIS A 39 -8.23 0.35 10.26
N GLY A 40 -7.21 1.22 10.21
CA GLY A 40 -5.83 0.86 9.91
C GLY A 40 -5.15 0.03 10.99
N HIS A 41 -5.56 0.19 12.25
CA HIS A 41 -5.02 -0.58 13.38
C HIS A 41 -5.70 -1.95 13.52
N SER A 42 -5.73 -2.72 12.43
CA SER A 42 -6.23 -4.08 12.44
C SER A 42 -5.10 -5.05 12.08
N LYS A 43 -5.18 -6.27 12.60
CA LYS A 43 -4.18 -7.31 12.33
C LYS A 43 -3.96 -7.54 10.84
N GLY A 44 -5.04 -7.59 10.05
CA GLY A 44 -4.95 -7.79 8.60
C GLY A 44 -4.20 -6.66 7.89
N VAL A 45 -4.38 -5.42 8.34
CA VAL A 45 -3.69 -4.25 7.78
C VAL A 45 -2.21 -4.25 8.15
N LEU A 46 -1.88 -4.50 9.42
CA LEU A 46 -0.48 -4.62 9.86
C LEU A 46 0.26 -5.72 9.08
N GLN A 47 -0.36 -6.89 8.93
CA GLN A 47 0.19 -7.98 8.13
C GLN A 47 0.33 -7.63 6.64
N ALA A 48 -0.62 -6.88 6.07
CA ALA A 48 -0.52 -6.40 4.70
C ALA A 48 0.64 -5.41 4.55
N VAL A 49 0.81 -4.47 5.48
CA VAL A 49 1.94 -3.51 5.49
C VAL A 49 3.28 -4.25 5.55
N GLU A 50 3.43 -5.20 6.47
CA GLU A 50 4.63 -6.04 6.56
C GLU A 50 4.89 -6.82 5.27
N THR A 51 3.85 -7.43 4.70
CA THR A 51 3.95 -8.19 3.44
C THR A 51 4.38 -7.28 2.28
N ILE A 52 3.74 -6.10 2.12
CA ILE A 52 4.04 -5.15 1.06
C ILE A 52 5.49 -4.68 1.16
N LYS A 53 5.94 -4.30 2.36
CA LYS A 53 7.33 -3.86 2.57
C LYS A 53 8.34 -4.99 2.42
N GLY A 54 7.96 -6.24 2.70
CA GLY A 54 8.79 -7.41 2.46
C GLY A 54 8.97 -7.74 0.97
N LEU A 55 7.91 -7.58 0.16
CA LEU A 55 7.95 -7.84 -1.28
C LEU A 55 8.57 -6.67 -2.07
N TYR A 56 8.25 -5.44 -1.67
CA TYR A 56 8.64 -4.21 -2.38
C TYR A 56 9.25 -3.19 -1.39
N PRO A 57 10.50 -3.41 -0.94
CA PRO A 57 11.13 -2.60 0.09
C PRO A 57 11.29 -1.12 -0.30
N ASP A 58 11.44 -0.82 -1.60
CA ASP A 58 11.61 0.54 -2.11
C ASP A 58 10.27 1.23 -2.44
N LEU A 59 9.15 0.50 -2.43
CA LEU A 59 7.83 1.06 -2.73
C LEU A 59 7.38 1.99 -1.60
N HIS A 60 6.98 3.21 -1.95
CA HIS A 60 6.35 4.12 -1.00
C HIS A 60 4.96 3.59 -0.63
N LEU A 61 4.69 3.54 0.67
CA LEU A 61 3.47 2.97 1.24
C LEU A 61 2.87 3.95 2.24
N ILE A 62 1.57 4.21 2.09
CA ILE A 62 0.78 4.99 3.03
C ILE A 62 -0.24 4.03 3.64
N ALA A 63 -0.11 3.74 4.93
CA ALA A 63 -1.11 2.98 5.68
C ALA A 63 -2.12 3.94 6.30
N GLY A 64 -3.40 3.60 6.21
CA GLY A 64 -4.47 4.34 6.86
C GLY A 64 -5.66 3.42 7.12
N ASN A 65 -6.75 3.91 7.72
CA ASN A 65 -6.85 5.19 8.43
C ASN A 65 -6.73 4.99 9.95
N ILE A 66 -6.07 5.93 10.61
CA ILE A 66 -5.84 5.94 12.06
C ILE A 66 -6.47 7.22 12.64
N ALA A 67 -7.04 7.15 13.84
CA ALA A 67 -7.67 8.27 14.53
C ALA A 67 -7.08 8.59 15.91
N THR A 68 -6.20 7.73 16.43
CA THR A 68 -5.58 7.85 17.76
C THR A 68 -4.07 7.63 17.66
N ALA A 69 -3.30 8.08 18.64
CA ALA A 69 -1.84 7.99 18.60
C ALA A 69 -1.32 6.56 18.85
N GLU A 70 -2.08 5.75 19.57
CA GLU A 70 -1.74 4.38 19.97
C GLU A 70 -2.00 3.34 18.88
N ALA A 71 -2.46 3.79 17.71
CA ALA A 71 -3.00 2.97 16.64
C ALA A 71 -2.09 2.93 15.40
#